data_AF-A0A917K181-F1
#
_entry.id   AF-A0A917K181-F1
#
_cell.length_a   1.000
_cell.length_b   1.000
_cell.length_c   1.000
_cell.angle_alpha   90.00
_cell.angle_beta   90.00
_cell.angle_gamma   90.00
#
_symmetry.space_group_name_H-M   'P 1'
#
loop_
_entity.id
_entity.type
_entity.pdbx_description
1 polymer ?
#
loop_
_entity_poly.entity_id
_entity_poly.type
_entity_poly.pdbx_seq_one_letter_code
_entity_poly.pdbx_strand_id
1 'polypeptide(L)'
;MATYYFDKNFNLRFAILANPPKLARTKRGKCGALTRQSTPCQAPTVWDKTTEKAVNGRCKLHGGLSTGPKTSIGKDAIRQSNRARKYNTKLPNDGKNEQNN
;
A
#
# COMPACT_ATOMS: atom_id res chain seq x y z
N MET A 1 22.69 16.39 11.56
CA MET A 1 22.86 15.00 12.03
C MET A 1 24.17 14.52 11.44
N ALA A 2 25.22 14.33 12.24
CA ALA A 2 26.47 13.81 11.72
C ALA A 2 26.32 12.30 11.45
N THR A 3 26.66 11.86 10.24
CA THR A 3 26.60 10.45 9.85
C THR A 3 27.97 9.99 9.37
N TYR A 4 28.33 8.76 9.73
CA TYR A 4 29.52 8.09 9.22
C TYR A 4 29.11 6.81 8.49
N TYR A 5 29.76 6.51 7.37
CA TYR A 5 29.50 5.31 6.60
C TYR A 5 30.76 4.87 5.83
N PHE A 6 30.86 3.57 5.55
CA PHE A 6 31.90 3.04 4.68
C PHE A 6 31.45 3.11 3.21
N ASP A 7 32.31 3.61 2.33
CA ASP A 7 32.05 3.55 0.89
C ASP A 7 32.40 2.17 0.29
N LYS A 8 32.24 2.03 -1.03
CA LYS A 8 32.48 0.76 -1.76
C LYS A 8 33.95 0.32 -1.73
N ASN A 9 34.85 1.23 -1.36
CA ASN A 9 36.28 1.03 -1.29
C ASN A 9 36.75 0.93 0.18
N PHE A 10 35.82 0.70 1.12
CA PHE A 10 36.06 0.60 2.56
C PHE A 10 36.63 1.87 3.22
N ASN A 11 36.50 3.05 2.59
CA ASN A 11 36.89 4.30 3.24
C ASN A 11 35.79 4.78 4.18
N LEU A 12 36.18 5.23 5.37
CA LEU A 12 35.29 5.88 6.32
C LEU A 12 34.98 7.31 5.85
N ARG A 13 33.72 7.56 5.48
CA ARG A 13 33.20 8.89 5.12
C ARG A 13 32.47 9.49 6.32
N PHE A 14 32.70 10.76 6.60
CA PHE A 14 32.00 11.52 7.64
C PHE A 14 31.28 12.71 7.00
N ALA A 15 29.98 12.85 7.25
CA ALA A 15 29.16 13.91 6.67
C ALA A 15 28.25 14.54 7.73
N ILE A 16 28.37 15.86 7.88
CA ILE A 16 27.72 16.62 8.97
C ILE A 16 26.26 17.00 8.61
N LEU A 17 25.96 17.11 7.31
CA LEU A 17 24.67 17.56 6.76
C LEU A 17 24.04 16.57 5.78
N ALA A 18 24.58 15.36 5.65
CA ALA A 18 24.03 14.37 4.73
C ALA A 18 22.84 13.62 5.34
N ASN A 19 21.89 13.28 4.49
CA ASN A 19 20.87 12.29 4.84
C ASN A 19 21.53 10.92 5.04
N PRO A 20 21.10 10.14 6.05
CA PRO A 20 21.66 8.82 6.29
C PRO A 20 21.43 7.89 5.08
N PRO A 21 22.28 6.89 4.88
CA PRO A 21 22.12 5.94 3.79
C PRO A 21 20.79 5.18 3.92
N LYS A 22 20.07 5.06 2.80
CA LYS A 22 18.78 4.36 2.73
C LYS A 22 18.95 2.88 3.07
N LEU A 23 17.93 2.30 3.69
CA LEU A 23 17.98 0.89 4.05
C LEU A 23 17.98 0.03 2.78
N ALA A 24 18.95 -0.89 2.70
CA ALA A 24 19.09 -1.84 1.60
C ALA A 24 17.80 -2.64 1.40
N ARG A 25 17.41 -2.89 0.14
CA ARG A 25 16.14 -3.58 -0.18
C ARG A 25 16.02 -4.95 0.51
N THR A 26 17.11 -5.68 0.63
CA THR A 26 17.19 -6.99 1.30
C THR A 26 16.97 -6.92 2.81
N LYS A 27 17.27 -5.77 3.43
CA LYS A 27 17.06 -5.51 4.87
C LYS A 27 15.67 -4.97 5.18
N ARG A 28 14.82 -4.72 4.18
CA ARG A 28 13.43 -4.25 4.38
C ARG A 28 12.53 -5.42 4.79
N GLY A 29 11.49 -5.11 5.54
CA GLY A 29 10.55 -6.13 6.02
C GLY A 29 9.74 -6.82 4.92
N LYS A 30 9.32 -8.06 5.20
CA LYS A 30 8.38 -8.86 4.40
C LYS A 30 6.93 -8.59 4.79
N CYS A 31 6.01 -8.88 3.87
CA CYS A 31 4.58 -8.69 4.07
C CYS A 31 4.04 -9.54 5.23
N GLY A 32 3.40 -8.91 6.22
CA GLY A 32 2.79 -9.57 7.37
C GLY A 32 1.43 -10.25 7.11
N ALA A 33 1.14 -10.66 5.87
CA ALA A 33 -0.12 -11.29 5.50
C ALA A 33 0.09 -12.79 5.21
N LEU A 34 -0.97 -13.59 5.39
CA LEU A 34 -0.98 -14.99 4.97
C LEU A 34 -1.48 -15.10 3.53
N THR A 35 -0.91 -16.04 2.77
CA THR A 35 -1.37 -16.38 1.42
C THR A 35 -2.67 -17.16 1.49
N ARG A 36 -3.27 -17.44 0.32
CA ARG A 36 -4.45 -18.33 0.21
C ARG A 36 -4.19 -19.75 0.75
N GLN A 37 -2.92 -20.18 0.80
CA GLN A 37 -2.51 -21.47 1.36
C GLN A 37 -2.14 -21.39 2.85
N SER A 38 -2.49 -20.29 3.52
CA SER A 38 -2.18 -20.07 4.94
C SER A 38 -0.69 -19.98 5.27
N THR A 39 0.18 -19.75 4.29
CA THR A 39 1.63 -19.57 4.48
C THR A 39 1.99 -18.07 4.57
N PRO A 40 3.09 -17.68 5.24
CA PRO A 40 3.52 -16.28 5.28
C PRO A 40 3.91 -15.72 3.92
N CYS A 41 3.40 -14.53 3.59
CA CYS A 41 3.75 -13.87 2.33
C CYS A 41 5.22 -13.44 2.30
N GLN A 42 5.93 -13.86 1.24
CA GLN A 42 7.36 -13.53 1.06
C GLN A 42 7.61 -12.21 0.31
N ALA A 43 6.56 -11.56 -0.19
CA ALA A 43 6.69 -10.33 -0.94
C ALA A 43 7.18 -9.17 -0.06
N PRO A 44 7.96 -8.22 -0.62
CA PRO A 44 8.42 -7.05 0.13
C PRO A 44 7.24 -6.15 0.54
N THR A 45 7.37 -5.52 1.69
CA THR A 45 6.43 -4.48 2.13
C THR A 45 6.51 -3.24 1.24
N VAL A 46 5.40 -2.51 1.15
CA VAL A 46 5.42 -1.17 0.54
C VAL A 46 6.27 -0.26 1.42
N TRP A 47 7.33 0.30 0.83
CA TRP A 47 8.34 1.10 1.51
C TRP A 47 8.21 2.58 1.16
N ASP A 48 8.15 3.42 2.17
CA ASP A 48 8.24 4.87 2.02
C ASP A 48 9.71 5.29 1.92
N LYS A 49 10.07 5.93 0.80
CA LYS A 49 11.44 6.36 0.49
C LYS A 49 11.86 7.64 1.23
N THR A 50 10.90 8.36 1.80
CA THR A 50 11.11 9.62 2.52
C THR A 50 11.26 9.33 4.01
N THR A 51 10.37 8.53 4.58
CA THR A 51 10.42 8.16 6.01
C THR A 51 11.28 6.93 6.30
N GLU A 52 11.75 6.22 5.26
CA GLU A 52 12.53 4.98 5.35
C GLU A 52 11.88 3.93 6.29
N LYS A 53 10.55 3.77 6.14
CA LYS A 53 9.74 2.82 6.90
C LYS A 53 8.73 2.10 6.01
N ALA A 54 8.23 0.96 6.48
CA ALA A 54 7.10 0.30 5.84
C ALA A 54 5.83 1.13 6.04
N VAL A 55 5.06 1.35 4.98
CA VAL A 55 3.83 2.16 5.03
C VAL A 55 2.78 1.52 5.94
N ASN A 56 2.56 0.22 5.79
CA ASN A 56 1.53 -0.54 6.52
C ASN A 56 1.93 -1.99 6.81
N GLY A 57 3.20 -2.35 6.60
CA GLY A 57 3.69 -3.72 6.81
C GLY A 57 3.19 -4.77 5.82
N ARG A 58 2.52 -4.39 4.72
CA ARG A 58 2.00 -5.31 3.71
C ARG A 58 2.51 -4.99 2.31
N CYS A 59 2.46 -5.98 1.41
CA CYS A 59 2.84 -5.81 0.02
C CYS A 59 1.72 -5.16 -0.79
N LYS A 60 2.04 -4.74 -2.03
CA LYS A 60 1.06 -4.16 -2.95
C LYS A 60 -0.11 -5.10 -3.27
N LEU A 61 0.12 -6.43 -3.23
CA LEU A 61 -0.90 -7.44 -3.56
C LEU A 61 -1.85 -7.73 -2.40
N HIS A 62 -1.33 -7.84 -1.18
CA HIS A 62 -2.14 -8.09 0.03
C HIS A 62 -2.72 -6.81 0.64
N GLY A 63 -2.47 -5.65 0.00
CA GLY A 63 -3.04 -4.35 0.34
C GLY A 63 -2.77 -3.89 1.77
N GLY A 64 -3.14 -2.65 2.09
CA GLY A 64 -3.36 -2.29 3.49
C GLY A 64 -4.68 -2.88 3.97
N LEU A 65 -4.77 -3.21 5.27
CA LEU A 65 -6.06 -3.55 5.86
C LEU A 65 -6.94 -2.29 5.79
N SER A 66 -7.92 -2.23 4.89
CA SER A 66 -8.83 -1.10 4.83
C SER A 66 -9.56 -1.02 6.17
N THR A 67 -9.41 0.07 6.92
CA THR A 67 -10.07 0.20 8.23
C THR A 67 -11.56 0.56 8.12
N GLY A 68 -12.10 0.66 6.91
CA GLY A 68 -13.44 1.16 6.65
C GLY A 68 -13.65 2.60 7.14
N PRO A 69 -14.85 3.17 6.93
CA PRO A 69 -15.22 4.46 7.50
C PRO A 69 -15.46 4.33 9.01
N LYS A 70 -14.77 5.17 9.79
CA LYS A 70 -14.91 5.19 11.25
C LYS A 70 -16.08 6.06 11.72
N THR A 71 -16.49 7.05 10.93
CA THR A 71 -17.56 8.01 11.25
C THR A 71 -18.94 7.51 10.82
N SER A 72 -20.00 8.01 11.47
CA SER A 72 -21.40 7.74 11.08
C SER A 72 -21.67 8.16 9.64
N ILE A 73 -21.29 9.40 9.29
CA ILE A 73 -21.41 9.96 7.94
C ILE A 73 -20.76 9.05 6.89
N GLY A 74 -19.53 8.59 7.15
CA GLY A 74 -18.83 7.70 6.23
C GLY A 74 -19.49 6.33 6.10
N LYS A 75 -20.05 5.77 7.19
CA LYS A 75 -20.84 4.54 7.15
C LYS A 75 -22.12 4.71 6.35
N ASP A 76 -22.81 5.84 6.50
CA ASP A 76 -24.03 6.15 5.76
C ASP A 76 -23.79 6.33 4.27
N ALA A 77 -22.68 6.98 3.89
CA ALA A 77 -22.27 7.07 2.49
C ALA A 77 -22.09 5.68 1.84
N ILE A 78 -21.42 4.75 2.54
CA ILE A 78 -21.29 3.36 2.07
C ILE A 78 -22.66 2.67 1.98
N ARG A 79 -23.55 2.84 2.97
CA ARG A 79 -24.90 2.27 2.95
C ARG A 79 -25.70 2.78 1.76
N GLN A 80 -25.67 4.07 1.48
CA GLN A 80 -26.35 4.70 0.35
C GLN A 80 -25.82 4.15 -0.98
N SER A 81 -24.49 4.11 -1.14
CA SER A 81 -23.85 3.51 -2.33
C SER A 81 -24.27 2.05 -2.54
N ASN A 82 -24.30 1.24 -1.48
CA ASN A 82 -24.73 -0.16 -1.55
C ASN A 82 -26.20 -0.30 -1.97
N ARG A 83 -27.09 0.57 -1.45
CA ARG A 83 -28.50 0.60 -1.85
C ARG A 83 -28.64 0.94 -3.33
N ALA A 84 -27.99 2.01 -3.79
CA ALA A 84 -28.02 2.43 -5.19
C ALA A 84 -27.57 1.31 -6.14
N ARG A 85 -26.45 0.63 -5.80
CA ARG A 85 -25.99 -0.54 -6.57
C ARG A 85 -27.03 -1.65 -6.66
N LYS A 86 -27.67 -2.00 -5.54
CA LYS A 86 -28.72 -3.03 -5.51
C LYS A 86 -29.92 -2.68 -6.40
N TYR A 87 -30.33 -1.41 -6.42
CA TYR A 87 -31.41 -0.96 -7.30
C TYR A 87 -30.97 -0.97 -8.77
N ASN A 88 -29.78 -0.45 -9.09
CA ASN A 88 -29.26 -0.44 -10.46
C ASN A 88 -29.08 -1.86 -11.03
N THR A 89 -28.66 -2.83 -10.23
CA THR A 89 -28.56 -4.24 -10.67
C THR A 89 -29.92 -4.90 -10.91
N LYS A 90 -31.01 -4.33 -10.39
CA LYS A 90 -32.37 -4.85 -10.54
C LYS A 90 -33.13 -4.23 -11.71
N LEU A 91 -32.65 -3.11 -12.26
CA LEU A 91 -33.23 -2.53 -13.47
C LEU A 91 -32.82 -3.40 -14.66
N PRO A 92 -33.75 -3.73 -15.58
CA PRO A 92 -33.40 -4.41 -16.82
C PRO A 92 -32.35 -3.56 -17.56
N ASN A 93 -31.35 -4.20 -18.15
CA ASN A 93 -30.32 -3.52 -18.92
C ASN A 93 -30.92 -3.18 -20.30
N ASP A 94 -31.70 -2.11 -20.34
CA ASP A 94 -32.37 -1.56 -21.51
C ASP A 94 -31.35 -0.90 -22.45
N GLY A 95 -30.64 -1.77 -23.18
CA GLY A 95 -30.11 -1.53 -24.53
C GLY A 95 -29.38 -0.20 -24.76
N LYS A 96 -28.11 -0.11 -24.35
CA LYS A 96 -27.18 0.88 -24.93
C LYS A 96 -26.08 0.17 -25.72
N ASN A 97 -26.44 -0.28 -26.93
CA ASN A 97 -25.48 -0.57 -27.98
C ASN A 97 -26.03 -0.09 -29.33
N GLU A 98 -26.16 1.23 -29.49
CA GLU A 98 -26.34 1.86 -30.80
C GLU A 98 -25.55 3.16 -30.80
N GLN A 99 -24.28 3.06 -31.19
CA GLN A 99 -23.44 4.16 -31.70
C GLN A 99 -22.11 3.54 -32.17
N ASN A 100 -22.18 2.78 -33.25
CA ASN A 100 -21.05 2.44 -34.13
C ASN A 100 -21.61 2.15 -35.52
N ASN A 101 -21.81 3.20 -36.31
CA ASN A 101 -21.61 3.18 -37.76
C ASN A 101 -21.27 4.60 -38.22
#